data_AF-A0A9D8L2W7-F1
#
_entry.id   AF-A0A9D8L2W7-F1
#
_cell.length_a   1.000
_cell.length_b   1.000
_cell.length_c   1.000
_cell.angle_alpha   90.00
_cell.angle_beta   90.00
_cell.angle_gamma   90.00
#
_symmetry.space_group_name_H-M   'P 1'
#
loop_
_entity.id
_entity.type
_entity.pdbx_description
1 polymer ?
#
loop_
_entity_poly.entity_id
_entity_poly.type
_entity_poly.pdbx_seq_one_letter_code
_entity_poly.pdbx_strand_id
1 'polypeptide(L)'
;MASASASLALLPAPALQAAPPVRDDRPWIPSDAFLAGLPEWMRAFGVPGVAIAVVERGELAWHRGFGVADVESGAAVDADSVFECASLSKPVFAYLVLQLVDAGVLQLDRALVDYHRPDFLAGDDPRLERISVRDVLRHGSGLPDWRAHPERDPLRTIAEPGQRVNYSGEAFFWLQRVVETVTGQSLDQLAQRRLFEPAGMRGSTYTWNAHAARHSVTGVPAPGAQPVVQTFRAQWPLLQPLAEAQGKPLSAWTWDDAVRALPLAQAVAPEGMFVWPGDLLANAAASLRGPVQDYARFIAHVMRRETRQEWEIAEATRQAMLAPQLAVRP
;
A
#
# COMPACT_ATOMS: atom_id res chain seq x y z
N MET A 1 29.17 -75.30 29.02
CA MET A 1 27.72 -75.26 29.34
C MET A 1 27.62 -74.92 30.81
N ALA A 2 27.03 -73.83 31.31
CA ALA A 2 26.03 -72.91 30.77
C ALA A 2 26.37 -71.45 31.19
N SER A 3 26.11 -70.47 30.32
CA SER A 3 26.18 -69.05 30.70
C SER A 3 24.79 -68.58 31.14
N ALA A 4 24.69 -68.08 32.38
CA ALA A 4 23.49 -67.45 32.89
C ALA A 4 23.41 -66.00 32.38
N SER A 5 22.33 -65.67 31.68
CA SER A 5 22.01 -64.30 31.29
C SER A 5 21.19 -63.63 32.39
N ALA A 6 21.69 -62.53 32.94
CA ALA A 6 20.93 -61.66 33.82
C ALA A 6 20.17 -60.63 32.97
N SER A 7 18.83 -60.63 33.05
CA SER A 7 17.99 -59.60 32.43
C SER A 7 17.92 -58.36 33.33
N LEU A 8 18.45 -57.23 32.84
CA LEU A 8 18.14 -55.92 33.42
C LEU A 8 16.73 -55.50 32.99
N ALA A 9 15.84 -55.30 33.96
CA ALA A 9 14.55 -54.64 33.73
C ALA A 9 14.78 -53.12 33.67
N LEU A 10 14.41 -52.49 32.55
CA LEU A 10 14.37 -51.03 32.41
C LEU A 10 13.16 -50.47 33.15
N LEU A 11 13.40 -49.50 34.06
CA LEU A 11 12.35 -48.70 34.67
C LEU A 11 11.82 -47.67 33.66
N PRO A 12 10.51 -47.35 33.67
CA PRO A 12 9.94 -46.37 32.75
C PRO A 12 10.42 -44.96 33.10
N ALA A 13 10.83 -44.20 32.09
CA ALA A 13 11.19 -42.79 32.24
C ALA A 13 9.94 -41.94 32.59
N PRO A 14 10.05 -40.94 33.47
CA PRO A 14 8.93 -40.07 33.78
C PRO A 14 8.58 -39.23 32.54
N ALA A 15 7.30 -39.11 32.23
CA ALA A 15 6.83 -38.23 31.17
C ALA A 15 7.14 -36.77 31.55
N LEU A 16 8.02 -36.12 30.79
CA LEU A 16 8.26 -34.67 30.88
C LEU A 16 6.98 -33.95 30.45
N GLN A 17 6.24 -33.44 31.42
CA GLN A 17 5.10 -32.57 31.16
C GLN A 17 5.65 -31.18 30.80
N ALA A 18 5.43 -30.75 29.55
CA ALA A 18 5.85 -29.43 29.10
C ALA A 18 5.16 -28.38 29.98
N ALA A 19 5.95 -27.45 30.53
CA ALA A 19 5.41 -26.31 31.26
C ALA A 19 4.43 -25.53 30.35
N PRO A 20 3.29 -25.05 30.87
CA PRO A 20 2.40 -24.20 30.09
C PRO A 20 3.20 -22.98 29.58
N PRO A 21 2.96 -22.52 28.35
CA PRO A 21 3.67 -21.37 27.82
C PRO A 21 3.42 -20.17 28.74
N VAL A 22 4.50 -19.62 29.31
CA VAL A 22 4.45 -18.33 30.00
C VAL A 22 4.07 -17.30 28.94
N ARG A 23 2.82 -16.86 28.95
CA ARG A 23 2.41 -15.70 28.17
C ARG A 23 2.92 -14.47 28.93
N ASP A 24 3.98 -13.84 28.44
CA ASP A 24 4.31 -12.49 28.87
C ASP A 24 3.19 -11.59 28.32
N ASP A 25 2.36 -11.06 29.21
CA ASP A 25 1.24 -10.19 28.82
C ASP A 25 1.71 -8.82 28.35
N ARG A 26 3.01 -8.49 28.45
CA ARG A 26 3.55 -7.24 27.89
C ARG A 26 3.67 -7.35 26.37
N PRO A 27 3.30 -6.29 25.62
CA PRO A 27 3.53 -6.27 24.19
C PRO A 27 5.02 -6.31 23.89
N TRP A 28 5.41 -7.02 22.83
CA TRP A 28 6.79 -6.99 22.36
C TRP A 28 7.10 -5.59 21.80
N ILE A 29 8.24 -5.04 22.20
CA ILE A 29 8.78 -3.79 21.64
C ILE A 29 10.28 -3.99 21.38
N PRO A 30 10.92 -3.21 20.48
CA PRO A 30 12.34 -3.35 20.22
C PRO A 30 13.16 -3.09 21.50
N SER A 31 14.12 -3.97 21.78
CA SER A 31 14.98 -3.83 22.98
C SER A 31 15.91 -2.63 22.89
N ASP A 32 16.35 -2.11 24.03
CA ASP A 32 17.36 -1.04 24.09
C ASP A 32 18.65 -1.43 23.36
N ALA A 33 19.07 -2.71 23.44
CA ALA A 33 20.24 -3.21 22.72
C ALA A 33 20.06 -3.14 21.20
N PHE A 34 18.87 -3.49 20.69
CA PHE A 34 18.54 -3.33 19.28
C PHE A 34 18.57 -1.85 18.87
N LEU A 35 17.93 -0.98 19.66
CA LEU A 35 17.84 0.45 19.38
C LEU A 35 19.21 1.15 19.46
N ALA A 36 20.11 0.68 20.32
CA ALA A 36 21.47 1.19 20.42
C ALA A 36 22.33 0.89 19.18
N GLY A 37 22.06 -0.23 18.47
CA GLY A 37 22.75 -0.59 17.23
C GLY A 37 22.22 0.12 15.98
N LEU A 38 20.97 0.62 16.02
CA LEU A 38 20.30 1.22 14.87
C LEU A 38 21.07 2.38 14.20
N PRO A 39 21.67 3.35 14.94
CA PRO A 39 22.45 4.42 14.32
C PRO A 39 23.66 3.92 13.52
N GLU A 40 24.27 2.80 13.90
CA GLU A 40 25.38 2.21 13.17
C GLU A 40 24.91 1.63 11.83
N TRP A 41 23.81 0.87 11.83
CA TRP A 41 23.23 0.32 10.61
C TRP A 41 22.74 1.42 9.66
N MET A 42 22.08 2.44 10.20
CA MET A 42 21.65 3.61 9.43
C MET A 42 22.84 4.26 8.70
N ARG A 43 23.97 4.46 9.38
CA ARG A 43 25.19 4.97 8.73
C ARG A 43 25.76 4.01 7.69
N ALA A 44 25.82 2.71 8.01
CA ALA A 44 26.39 1.69 7.12
C ALA A 44 25.62 1.58 5.79
N PHE A 45 24.29 1.76 5.82
CA PHE A 45 23.42 1.68 4.65
C PHE A 45 23.08 3.05 4.04
N GLY A 46 23.63 4.15 4.58
CA GLY A 46 23.33 5.50 4.11
C GLY A 46 21.87 5.91 4.27
N VAL A 47 21.19 5.44 5.33
CA VAL A 47 19.79 5.74 5.65
C VAL A 47 19.76 6.90 6.66
N PRO A 48 19.34 8.12 6.27
CA PRO A 48 19.39 9.28 7.16
C PRO A 48 18.36 9.24 8.29
N GLY A 49 17.19 8.64 8.03
CA GLY A 49 16.06 8.60 8.94
C GLY A 49 15.22 7.35 8.75
N VAL A 50 14.66 6.85 9.85
CA VAL A 50 13.75 5.70 9.86
C VAL A 50 12.66 5.91 10.91
N ALA A 51 11.44 5.50 10.59
CA ALA A 51 10.38 5.35 11.57
C ALA A 51 10.00 3.88 11.68
N ILE A 52 9.88 3.38 12.90
CA ILE A 52 9.55 1.98 13.20
C ILE A 52 8.27 1.97 14.02
N ALA A 53 7.35 1.07 13.70
CA ALA A 53 6.17 0.77 14.51
C ALA A 53 6.06 -0.74 14.74
N VAL A 54 5.51 -1.11 15.89
CA VAL A 54 5.20 -2.49 16.25
C VAL A 54 3.71 -2.61 16.48
N VAL A 55 3.10 -3.59 15.81
CA VAL A 55 1.73 -4.01 16.03
C VAL A 55 1.76 -5.35 16.73
N GLU A 56 1.17 -5.43 17.91
CA GLU A 56 1.10 -6.65 18.71
C GLU A 56 -0.34 -6.83 19.17
N ARG A 57 -0.88 -8.04 19.03
CA ARG A 57 -2.28 -8.37 19.40
C ARG A 57 -3.34 -7.40 18.83
N GLY A 58 -3.13 -6.90 17.61
CA GLY A 58 -4.07 -6.02 16.95
C GLY A 58 -4.09 -4.60 17.51
N GLU A 59 -3.04 -4.18 18.21
CA GLU A 59 -2.86 -2.82 18.72
C GLU A 59 -1.50 -2.26 18.33
N LEU A 60 -1.43 -0.94 18.17
CA LEU A 60 -0.16 -0.22 18.04
C LEU A 60 0.55 -0.22 19.40
N ALA A 61 1.49 -1.15 19.58
CA ALA A 61 2.20 -1.32 20.83
C ALA A 61 3.29 -0.26 21.05
N TRP A 62 3.95 0.16 19.96
CA TRP A 62 5.08 1.08 20.02
C TRP A 62 5.34 1.69 18.65
N HIS A 63 5.78 2.95 18.61
CA HIS A 63 6.38 3.54 17.42
C HIS A 63 7.38 4.63 17.79
N ARG A 64 8.41 4.83 16.97
CA ARG A 64 9.42 5.87 17.16
C ARG A 64 10.14 6.22 15.86
N GLY A 65 10.47 7.50 15.71
CA GLY A 65 11.37 8.04 14.68
C GLY A 65 12.82 8.11 15.15
N PHE A 66 13.74 7.90 14.22
CA PHE A 66 15.19 7.98 14.43
C PHE A 66 15.85 8.70 13.26
N GLY A 67 16.91 9.45 13.55
CA GLY A 67 17.63 10.22 12.54
C GLY A 67 16.87 11.45 12.06
N VAL A 68 17.06 11.82 10.80
CA VAL A 68 16.54 13.05 10.21
C VAL A 68 15.56 12.78 9.07
N ALA A 69 14.48 13.55 9.04
CA ALA A 69 13.50 13.57 7.96
C ALA A 69 14.04 14.33 6.73
N ASP A 70 15.01 15.21 6.92
CA ASP A 70 15.65 15.97 5.86
C ASP A 70 17.12 16.23 6.21
N VAL A 71 18.02 15.84 5.30
CA VAL A 71 19.47 15.98 5.48
C VAL A 71 19.95 17.42 5.37
N GLU A 72 19.23 18.28 4.66
CA GLU A 72 19.60 19.68 4.50
C GLU A 72 19.23 20.51 5.73
N SER A 73 17.98 20.41 6.18
CA SER A 73 17.51 21.16 7.36
C SER A 73 17.90 20.50 8.69
N GLY A 74 18.20 19.20 8.69
CA GLY A 74 18.46 18.43 9.91
C GLY A 74 17.20 18.17 10.76
N ALA A 75 16.01 18.41 10.21
CA ALA A 75 14.74 18.14 10.90
C ALA A 75 14.66 16.67 11.32
N ALA A 76 14.27 16.40 12.57
CA ALA A 76 14.21 15.04 13.10
C ALA A 76 13.05 14.25 12.48
N VAL A 77 13.21 12.93 12.36
CA VAL A 77 12.05 12.05 12.16
C VAL A 77 11.25 12.01 13.46
N ASP A 78 9.98 12.40 13.40
CA ASP A 78 9.06 12.48 14.52
C ASP A 78 7.73 11.78 14.22
N ALA A 79 6.73 11.97 15.08
CA ALA A 79 5.41 11.37 14.91
C ALA A 79 4.62 11.96 13.74
N ASP A 80 4.90 13.18 13.30
CA ASP A 80 4.17 13.82 12.20
C ASP A 80 4.83 13.57 10.83
N SER A 81 6.05 13.02 10.82
CA SER A 81 6.83 12.73 9.62
C SER A 81 6.06 11.85 8.63
N VAL A 82 5.81 12.38 7.43
CA VAL A 82 5.05 11.74 6.35
C VAL A 82 6.00 11.05 5.38
N PHE A 83 5.88 9.73 5.27
CA PHE A 83 6.68 8.92 4.35
C PHE A 83 5.89 8.62 3.08
N GLU A 84 6.57 8.55 1.93
CA GLU A 84 6.01 7.94 0.71
C GLU A 84 6.00 6.42 0.89
N CYS A 85 4.82 5.81 0.87
CA CYS A 85 4.67 4.38 1.17
C CYS A 85 4.85 3.50 -0.09
N ALA A 86 4.94 4.09 -1.28
CA ALA A 86 5.04 3.38 -2.55
C ALA A 86 4.01 2.23 -2.62
N SER A 87 4.46 1.01 -2.95
CA SER A 87 3.57 -0.15 -3.17
C SER A 87 2.78 -0.62 -1.95
N LEU A 88 3.10 -0.14 -0.74
CA LEU A 88 2.25 -0.33 0.44
C LEU A 88 0.87 0.34 0.30
N SER A 89 0.67 1.16 -0.75
CA SER A 89 -0.63 1.66 -1.21
C SER A 89 -1.61 0.55 -1.59
N LYS A 90 -1.14 -0.55 -2.19
CA LYS A 90 -1.98 -1.58 -2.78
C LYS A 90 -2.78 -2.37 -1.73
N PRO A 91 -2.22 -2.82 -0.60
CA PRO A 91 -2.99 -3.46 0.47
C PRO A 91 -4.10 -2.56 1.03
N VAL A 92 -3.82 -1.27 1.21
CA VAL A 92 -4.80 -0.29 1.70
C VAL A 92 -5.95 -0.14 0.71
N PHE A 93 -5.63 -0.02 -0.58
CA PHE A 93 -6.66 0.04 -1.63
C PHE A 93 -7.43 -1.26 -1.79
N ALA A 94 -6.77 -2.42 -1.68
CA ALA A 94 -7.42 -3.72 -1.71
C ALA A 94 -8.45 -3.86 -0.58
N TYR A 95 -8.15 -3.35 0.62
CA TYR A 95 -9.11 -3.30 1.72
C TYR A 95 -10.35 -2.44 1.37
N LEU A 96 -10.16 -1.26 0.77
CA LEU A 96 -11.27 -0.41 0.31
C LEU A 96 -12.13 -1.11 -0.75
N VAL A 97 -11.50 -1.81 -1.71
CA VAL A 97 -12.20 -2.62 -2.72
C VAL A 97 -13.03 -3.71 -2.05
N LEU A 98 -12.50 -4.39 -1.04
CA LEU A 98 -13.20 -5.44 -0.31
C LEU A 98 -14.37 -4.89 0.54
N GLN A 99 -14.27 -3.67 1.09
CA GLN A 99 -15.42 -2.99 1.69
C GLN A 99 -16.54 -2.75 0.66
N LEU A 100 -16.19 -2.42 -0.58
CA LEU A 100 -17.16 -2.25 -1.67
C LEU A 100 -17.75 -3.59 -2.13
N VAL A 101 -16.98 -4.69 -2.03
CA VAL A 101 -17.49 -6.05 -2.26
C VAL A 101 -18.50 -6.45 -1.18
N ASP A 102 -18.19 -6.22 0.09
CA ASP A 102 -19.11 -6.50 1.20
C ASP A 102 -20.40 -5.68 1.10
N ALA A 103 -20.30 -4.44 0.63
CA ALA A 103 -21.45 -3.58 0.37
C ALA A 103 -22.23 -3.94 -0.91
N GLY A 104 -21.80 -4.95 -1.68
CA GLY A 104 -22.44 -5.37 -2.93
C GLY A 104 -22.27 -4.39 -4.11
N VAL A 105 -21.41 -3.37 -3.97
CA VAL A 105 -21.10 -2.39 -5.02
C VAL A 105 -20.17 -2.99 -6.08
N LEU A 106 -19.23 -3.82 -5.64
CA LEU A 106 -18.33 -4.60 -6.50
C LEU A 106 -18.55 -6.09 -6.32
N GLN A 107 -18.19 -6.86 -7.33
CA GLN A 107 -18.21 -8.31 -7.34
C GLN A 107 -16.83 -8.83 -7.76
N LEU A 108 -16.25 -9.73 -6.97
CA LEU A 108 -14.89 -10.24 -7.20
C LEU A 108 -14.71 -10.82 -8.61
N ASP A 109 -15.71 -11.57 -9.09
CA ASP A 109 -15.61 -12.31 -10.35
C ASP A 109 -16.25 -11.59 -11.55
N ARG A 110 -16.69 -10.33 -11.37
CA ARG A 110 -17.18 -9.51 -12.50
C ARG A 110 -16.00 -8.84 -13.21
N ALA A 111 -16.08 -8.76 -14.54
CA ALA A 111 -15.07 -8.09 -15.34
C ALA A 111 -15.05 -6.58 -15.07
N LEU A 112 -13.86 -5.97 -15.10
CA LEU A 112 -13.69 -4.53 -14.88
C LEU A 112 -14.40 -3.70 -15.95
N VAL A 113 -14.38 -4.17 -17.20
CA VAL A 113 -15.02 -3.52 -18.35
C VAL A 113 -16.53 -3.32 -18.16
N ASP A 114 -17.18 -4.20 -17.41
CA ASP A 114 -18.62 -4.13 -17.12
C ASP A 114 -18.98 -2.96 -16.19
N TYR A 115 -17.99 -2.45 -15.43
CA TYR A 115 -18.15 -1.26 -14.60
C TYR A 115 -17.66 0.00 -15.31
N HIS A 116 -16.47 -0.08 -15.89
CA HIS A 116 -15.84 1.02 -16.60
C HIS A 116 -14.77 0.51 -17.56
N ARG A 117 -14.90 0.89 -18.83
CA ARG A 117 -13.87 0.70 -19.86
C ARG A 117 -13.13 2.03 -20.11
N PRO A 118 -11.89 2.19 -19.63
CA PRO A 118 -11.05 3.32 -20.00
C PRO A 118 -10.76 3.38 -21.49
N ASP A 119 -10.58 4.58 -22.00
CA ASP A 119 -10.22 4.87 -23.39
C ASP A 119 -8.81 4.41 -23.76
N PHE A 120 -7.90 4.32 -22.79
CA PHE A 120 -6.53 3.87 -22.99
C PHE A 120 -6.37 2.34 -23.11
N LEU A 121 -7.45 1.56 -23.10
CA LEU A 121 -7.38 0.11 -23.29
C LEU A 121 -7.18 -0.26 -24.77
N ALA A 122 -6.36 -1.28 -25.05
CA ALA A 122 -6.18 -1.79 -26.41
C ALA A 122 -7.48 -2.42 -26.95
N GLY A 123 -8.07 -1.84 -27.99
CA GLY A 123 -9.35 -2.29 -28.56
C GLY A 123 -9.31 -3.66 -29.24
N ASP A 124 -8.11 -4.15 -29.58
CA ASP A 124 -7.88 -5.42 -30.28
C ASP A 124 -7.44 -6.56 -29.36
N ASP A 125 -7.38 -6.35 -28.04
CA ASP A 125 -7.02 -7.39 -27.06
C ASP A 125 -8.27 -7.94 -26.33
N PRO A 126 -8.86 -9.06 -26.81
CA PRO A 126 -10.08 -9.60 -26.22
C PRO A 126 -9.89 -10.13 -24.79
N ARG A 127 -8.65 -10.27 -24.31
CA ARG A 127 -8.36 -10.73 -22.95
C ARG A 127 -8.67 -9.67 -21.91
N LEU A 128 -8.74 -8.39 -22.30
CA LEU A 128 -9.16 -7.31 -21.41
C LEU A 128 -10.62 -7.46 -20.96
N GLU A 129 -11.48 -8.04 -21.80
CA GLU A 129 -12.91 -8.21 -21.52
C GLU A 129 -13.20 -9.15 -20.35
N ARG A 130 -12.23 -9.96 -19.94
CA ARG A 130 -12.41 -10.99 -18.89
C ARG A 130 -11.63 -10.72 -17.61
N ILE A 131 -10.86 -9.64 -17.53
CA ILE A 131 -10.09 -9.31 -16.32
C ILE A 131 -11.08 -8.91 -15.22
N SER A 132 -11.13 -9.70 -14.15
CA SER A 132 -12.02 -9.48 -13.02
C SER A 132 -11.38 -8.65 -11.91
N VAL A 133 -12.20 -8.16 -10.97
CA VAL A 133 -11.71 -7.53 -9.73
C VAL A 133 -10.74 -8.47 -8.99
N ARG A 134 -11.07 -9.76 -8.90
CA ARG A 134 -10.24 -10.80 -8.27
C ARG A 134 -8.89 -10.93 -8.96
N ASP A 135 -8.85 -10.86 -10.29
CA ASP A 135 -7.59 -10.93 -11.04
C ASP A 135 -6.66 -9.77 -10.71
N VAL A 136 -7.17 -8.57 -10.50
CA VAL A 136 -6.34 -7.43 -10.05
C VAL A 136 -5.80 -7.66 -8.65
N LEU A 137 -6.68 -7.99 -7.69
CA LEU A 137 -6.31 -8.13 -6.27
C LEU A 137 -5.27 -9.22 -6.02
N ARG A 138 -5.21 -10.24 -6.89
CA ARG A 138 -4.21 -11.33 -6.82
C ARG A 138 -3.04 -11.17 -7.77
N HIS A 139 -2.89 -10.01 -8.44
CA HIS A 139 -1.86 -9.82 -9.47
C HIS A 139 -1.91 -10.90 -10.58
N GLY A 140 -3.09 -11.31 -11.01
CA GLY A 140 -3.33 -12.30 -12.06
C GLY A 140 -3.96 -11.73 -13.32
N SER A 141 -3.95 -10.41 -13.51
CA SER A 141 -4.60 -9.72 -14.64
C SER A 141 -3.93 -9.95 -15.99
N GLY A 142 -2.66 -10.37 -16.00
CA GLY A 142 -1.83 -10.42 -17.20
C GLY A 142 -1.39 -9.06 -17.74
N LEU A 143 -1.63 -7.95 -17.05
CA LEU A 143 -1.19 -6.60 -17.41
C LEU A 143 0.26 -6.29 -16.97
N PRO A 144 0.99 -5.37 -17.64
CA PRO A 144 2.33 -4.97 -17.20
C PRO A 144 2.30 -4.24 -15.84
N ASP A 145 3.48 -4.02 -15.24
CA ASP A 145 3.58 -3.13 -14.08
C ASP A 145 3.20 -1.69 -14.43
N TRP A 146 3.96 -1.10 -15.34
CA TRP A 146 3.69 0.21 -15.92
C TRP A 146 4.01 0.18 -17.41
N ARG A 147 3.22 0.85 -18.23
CA ARG A 147 3.60 1.14 -19.62
C ARG A 147 4.74 2.14 -19.64
N ALA A 148 5.64 2.01 -20.61
CA ALA A 148 6.74 2.97 -20.79
C ALA A 148 6.25 4.32 -21.35
N HIS A 149 5.24 4.28 -22.23
CA HIS A 149 4.68 5.46 -22.89
C HIS A 149 3.15 5.45 -22.79
N PRO A 150 2.56 5.68 -21.60
CA PRO A 150 1.11 5.60 -21.41
C PRO A 150 0.31 6.65 -22.22
N GLU A 151 0.96 7.72 -22.69
CA GLU A 151 0.42 8.75 -23.58
C GLU A 151 0.22 8.29 -25.03
N ARG A 152 0.89 7.22 -25.43
CA ARG A 152 0.87 6.69 -26.81
C ARG A 152 0.44 5.24 -26.88
N ASP A 153 0.97 4.41 -26.00
CA ASP A 153 0.86 2.96 -26.07
C ASP A 153 -0.42 2.52 -25.32
N PRO A 154 -1.39 1.88 -25.98
CA PRO A 154 -2.59 1.40 -25.30
C PRO A 154 -2.26 0.28 -24.30
N LEU A 155 -3.01 0.20 -23.21
CA LEU A 155 -2.87 -0.84 -22.21
C LEU A 155 -3.32 -2.19 -22.79
N ARG A 156 -2.39 -3.14 -22.84
CA ARG A 156 -2.55 -4.49 -23.38
C ARG A 156 -2.07 -5.53 -22.37
N THR A 157 -2.64 -6.72 -22.43
CA THR A 157 -2.14 -7.86 -21.67
C THR A 157 -0.84 -8.42 -22.27
N ILE A 158 0.12 -8.72 -21.39
CA ILE A 158 1.41 -9.37 -21.67
C ILE A 158 1.40 -10.86 -21.29
N ALA A 159 0.28 -11.33 -20.74
CA ALA A 159 0.02 -12.70 -20.33
C ALA A 159 -1.47 -13.01 -20.47
N GLU A 160 -1.82 -14.29 -20.45
CA GLU A 160 -3.21 -14.67 -20.24
C GLU A 160 -3.65 -14.35 -18.79
N PRO A 161 -4.74 -13.61 -18.58
CA PRO A 161 -5.36 -13.45 -17.26
C PRO A 161 -5.62 -14.79 -16.58
N GLY A 162 -5.34 -14.87 -15.28
CA GLY A 162 -5.56 -16.04 -14.42
C GLY A 162 -4.49 -17.14 -14.51
N GLN A 163 -3.55 -17.09 -15.46
CA GLN A 163 -2.56 -18.17 -15.64
C GLN A 163 -1.31 -18.05 -14.76
N ARG A 164 -0.88 -16.82 -14.44
CA ARG A 164 0.32 -16.57 -13.63
C ARG A 164 0.18 -15.30 -12.83
N VAL A 165 1.05 -15.17 -11.82
CA VAL A 165 1.21 -13.91 -11.09
C VAL A 165 2.07 -12.96 -11.91
N ASN A 166 1.55 -11.79 -12.19
CA ASN A 166 2.22 -10.64 -12.80
C ASN A 166 1.98 -9.42 -11.90
N TYR A 167 3.03 -8.95 -11.24
CA TYR A 167 2.93 -7.70 -10.50
C TYR A 167 2.50 -6.57 -11.44
N SER A 168 1.48 -5.80 -11.07
CA SER A 168 0.83 -4.86 -11.98
C SER A 168 0.31 -3.60 -11.28
N GLY A 169 0.98 -2.48 -11.48
CA GLY A 169 0.49 -1.13 -11.16
C GLY A 169 -0.67 -0.69 -12.06
N GLU A 170 -0.59 -0.95 -13.37
CA GLU A 170 -1.64 -0.64 -14.36
C GLU A 170 -2.98 -1.31 -14.01
N ALA A 171 -2.96 -2.57 -13.56
CA ALA A 171 -4.17 -3.26 -13.13
C ALA A 171 -4.82 -2.58 -11.92
N PHE A 172 -4.01 -2.15 -10.95
CA PHE A 172 -4.49 -1.41 -9.77
C PHE A 172 -4.99 -0.02 -10.15
N PHE A 173 -4.34 0.66 -11.09
CA PHE A 173 -4.80 1.95 -11.59
C PHE A 173 -6.14 1.81 -12.33
N TRP A 174 -6.31 0.80 -13.18
CA TRP A 174 -7.61 0.54 -13.82
C TRP A 174 -8.69 0.18 -12.79
N LEU A 175 -8.40 -0.65 -11.79
CA LEU A 175 -9.36 -0.92 -10.70
C LEU A 175 -9.69 0.35 -9.90
N GLN A 176 -8.74 1.26 -9.69
CA GLN A 176 -9.03 2.59 -9.15
C GLN A 176 -10.03 3.34 -10.03
N ARG A 177 -9.83 3.37 -11.36
CA ARG A 177 -10.78 4.03 -12.28
C ARG A 177 -12.18 3.44 -12.15
N VAL A 178 -12.30 2.11 -12.06
CA VAL A 178 -13.58 1.42 -11.78
C VAL A 178 -14.19 1.89 -10.46
N VAL A 179 -13.39 1.91 -9.38
CA VAL A 179 -13.84 2.35 -8.05
C VAL A 179 -14.32 3.80 -8.07
N GLU A 180 -13.58 4.70 -8.71
CA GLU A 180 -13.94 6.12 -8.82
C GLU A 180 -15.23 6.30 -9.64
N THR A 181 -15.42 5.50 -10.70
CA THR A 181 -16.66 5.51 -11.50
C THR A 181 -17.88 5.05 -10.69
N VAL A 182 -17.78 3.92 -9.98
CA VAL A 182 -18.96 3.36 -9.27
C VAL A 182 -19.28 4.10 -7.97
N THR A 183 -18.32 4.85 -7.41
CA THR A 183 -18.53 5.61 -6.17
C THR A 183 -18.76 7.10 -6.40
N GLY A 184 -18.33 7.65 -7.54
CA GLY A 184 -18.30 9.09 -7.80
C GLY A 184 -17.31 9.86 -6.91
N GLN A 185 -16.41 9.16 -6.22
CA GLN A 185 -15.43 9.73 -5.29
C GLN A 185 -14.03 9.50 -5.84
N SER A 186 -13.11 10.46 -5.63
CA SER A 186 -11.69 10.20 -5.89
C SER A 186 -11.14 9.15 -4.92
N LEU A 187 -9.99 8.55 -5.26
CA LEU A 187 -9.28 7.63 -4.38
C LEU A 187 -9.06 8.18 -2.97
N ASP A 188 -8.57 9.42 -2.83
CA ASP A 188 -8.28 10.01 -1.53
C ASP A 188 -9.56 10.27 -0.74
N GLN A 189 -10.61 10.81 -1.36
CA GLN A 189 -11.89 11.04 -0.69
C GLN A 189 -12.58 9.75 -0.24
N LEU A 190 -12.44 8.67 -1.00
CA LEU A 190 -12.93 7.35 -0.61
C LEU A 190 -12.14 6.82 0.58
N ALA A 191 -10.81 6.89 0.52
CA ALA A 191 -9.92 6.40 1.56
C ALA A 191 -10.10 7.16 2.87
N GLN A 192 -10.21 8.50 2.84
CA GLN A 192 -10.47 9.32 4.01
C GLN A 192 -11.73 8.87 4.75
N ARG A 193 -12.87 8.82 4.05
CA ARG A 193 -14.16 8.45 4.66
C ARG A 193 -14.24 7.02 5.14
N ARG A 194 -13.80 6.06 4.32
CA ARG A 194 -14.07 4.64 4.56
C ARG A 194 -13.03 3.95 5.42
N LEU A 195 -11.83 4.52 5.52
CA LEU A 195 -10.73 3.89 6.22
C LEU A 195 -9.96 4.87 7.10
N PHE A 196 -9.43 5.96 6.59
CA PHE A 196 -8.46 6.75 7.35
C PHE A 196 -9.09 7.46 8.56
N GLU A 197 -10.22 8.13 8.37
CA GLU A 197 -10.96 8.75 9.48
C GLU A 197 -11.41 7.73 10.54
N PRO A 198 -12.13 6.65 10.19
CA PRO A 198 -12.61 5.70 11.19
C PRO A 198 -11.49 4.85 11.82
N ALA A 199 -10.38 4.60 11.13
CA ALA A 199 -9.21 3.91 11.68
C ALA A 199 -8.23 4.82 12.44
N GLY A 200 -8.49 6.13 12.48
CA GLY A 200 -7.60 7.11 13.11
C GLY A 200 -6.26 7.31 12.38
N MET A 201 -6.21 7.08 11.08
CA MET A 201 -5.05 7.32 10.21
C MET A 201 -5.02 8.78 9.71
N ARG A 202 -4.97 9.74 10.64
CA ARG A 202 -5.19 11.17 10.36
C ARG A 202 -4.05 11.85 9.60
N GLY A 203 -2.86 11.27 9.59
CA GLY A 203 -1.72 11.73 8.79
C GLY A 203 -1.64 11.06 7.42
N SER A 204 -2.50 10.08 7.12
CA SER A 204 -2.52 9.38 5.85
C SER A 204 -3.29 10.13 4.76
N THR A 205 -2.74 10.09 3.54
CA THR A 205 -3.37 10.65 2.34
C THR A 205 -2.76 10.00 1.09
N TYR A 206 -3.52 9.96 0.00
CA TYR A 206 -3.02 9.65 -1.33
C TYR A 206 -2.57 10.91 -2.10
N THR A 207 -2.99 12.11 -1.68
CA THR A 207 -2.70 13.37 -2.39
C THR A 207 -1.77 14.29 -1.62
N TRP A 208 -1.45 15.44 -2.20
CA TRP A 208 -0.68 16.49 -1.53
C TRP A 208 -1.63 17.43 -0.79
N ASN A 209 -1.30 17.75 0.44
CA ASN A 209 -2.04 18.71 1.26
C ASN A 209 -1.04 19.50 2.13
N ALA A 210 -1.54 20.49 2.88
CA ALA A 210 -0.70 21.35 3.70
C ALA A 210 0.09 20.59 4.79
N HIS A 211 -0.46 19.49 5.31
CA HIS A 211 0.23 18.65 6.30
C HIS A 211 1.38 17.87 5.65
N ALA A 212 1.11 17.14 4.55
CA ALA A 212 2.14 16.44 3.78
C ALA A 212 3.23 17.42 3.32
N ALA A 213 2.89 18.63 2.87
CA ALA A 213 3.86 19.63 2.46
C ALA A 213 4.84 20.04 3.58
N ARG A 214 4.37 20.09 4.83
CA ARG A 214 5.16 20.49 5.99
C ARG A 214 5.98 19.35 6.59
N HIS A 215 5.45 18.13 6.54
CA HIS A 215 6.01 17.00 7.28
C HIS A 215 6.58 15.89 6.39
N SER A 216 6.55 16.02 5.06
CA SER A 216 7.10 15.00 4.18
C SER A 216 8.60 14.82 4.41
N VAL A 217 9.00 13.56 4.51
CA VAL A 217 10.40 13.13 4.55
C VAL A 217 11.04 13.31 3.17
N THR A 218 12.29 13.75 3.15
CA THR A 218 13.10 13.90 1.94
C THR A 218 13.88 12.61 1.70
N GLY A 219 13.67 12.02 0.52
CA GLY A 219 14.36 10.81 0.11
C GLY A 219 15.81 11.12 -0.28
N VAL A 220 16.74 10.26 0.13
CA VAL A 220 18.15 10.33 -0.28
C VAL A 220 18.47 9.09 -1.11
N PRO A 221 19.08 9.24 -2.30
CA PRO A 221 19.49 8.09 -3.10
C PRO A 221 20.49 7.24 -2.32
N ALA A 222 20.43 5.92 -2.51
CA ALA A 222 21.43 5.02 -1.95
C ALA A 222 22.84 5.45 -2.41
N PRO A 223 23.90 5.21 -1.62
CA PRO A 223 25.26 5.53 -2.03
C PRO A 223 25.60 4.95 -3.42
N GLY A 224 25.99 5.82 -4.35
CA GLY A 224 26.30 5.44 -5.74
C GLY A 224 25.09 5.28 -6.68
N ALA A 225 23.86 5.46 -6.18
CA ALA A 225 22.67 5.51 -7.00
C ALA A 225 22.47 6.91 -7.62
N GLN A 226 21.77 6.95 -8.75
CA GLN A 226 21.32 8.21 -9.34
C GLN A 226 20.31 8.90 -8.40
N PRO A 227 20.27 10.24 -8.37
CA PRO A 227 19.23 10.96 -7.64
C PRO A 227 17.84 10.48 -8.07
N VAL A 228 17.03 10.06 -7.10
CA VAL A 228 15.64 9.72 -7.34
C VAL A 228 14.84 11.00 -7.26
N VAL A 229 14.13 11.35 -8.33
CA VAL A 229 13.14 12.42 -8.28
C VAL A 229 12.01 11.93 -7.39
N GLN A 230 11.76 12.60 -6.27
CA GLN A 230 10.53 12.43 -5.52
C GLN A 230 9.39 13.05 -6.33
N THR A 231 8.91 12.30 -7.32
CA THR A 231 8.01 12.74 -8.38
C THR A 231 6.86 13.57 -7.82
N PHE A 232 6.24 13.12 -6.72
CA PHE A 232 5.13 13.82 -6.10
C PHE A 232 5.52 15.16 -5.47
N ARG A 233 6.63 15.19 -4.72
CA ARG A 233 7.17 16.42 -4.12
C ARG A 233 7.54 17.43 -5.21
N ALA A 234 8.00 16.97 -6.38
CA ALA A 234 8.33 17.83 -7.51
C ALA A 234 7.10 18.31 -8.30
N GLN A 235 6.10 17.44 -8.51
CA GLN A 235 4.95 17.69 -9.37
C GLN A 235 3.81 18.43 -8.67
N TRP A 236 3.44 18.07 -7.43
CA TRP A 236 2.21 18.58 -6.82
C TRP A 236 2.24 20.07 -6.47
N PRO A 237 3.38 20.68 -6.08
CA PRO A 237 3.46 22.14 -5.96
C PRO A 237 3.12 22.88 -7.26
N LEU A 238 3.37 22.27 -8.43
CA LEU A 238 3.00 22.85 -9.74
C LEU A 238 1.49 22.68 -10.04
N LEU A 239 0.88 21.63 -9.52
CA LEU A 239 -0.56 21.36 -9.68
C LEU A 239 -1.43 22.16 -8.71
N GLN A 240 -0.89 22.56 -7.56
CA GLN A 240 -1.63 23.26 -6.50
C GLN A 240 -2.29 24.58 -6.99
N PRO A 241 -1.59 25.50 -7.69
CA PRO A 241 -2.22 26.70 -8.23
C PRO A 241 -3.34 26.40 -9.23
N LEU A 242 -3.22 25.31 -10.01
CA LEU A 242 -4.24 24.90 -10.97
C LEU A 242 -5.50 24.40 -10.24
N ALA A 243 -5.34 23.64 -9.16
CA ALA A 243 -6.45 23.19 -8.32
C ALA A 243 -7.18 24.37 -7.66
N GLU A 244 -6.43 25.36 -7.18
CA GLU A 244 -6.98 26.59 -6.60
C GLU A 244 -7.77 27.41 -7.62
N ALA A 245 -7.20 27.60 -8.83
CA ALA A 245 -7.88 28.33 -9.91
C ALA A 245 -9.18 27.63 -10.37
N GLN A 246 -9.24 26.31 -10.27
CA GLN A 246 -10.44 25.53 -10.59
C GLN A 246 -11.43 25.42 -9.41
N GLY A 247 -11.07 25.92 -8.22
CA GLY A 247 -11.90 25.80 -7.02
C GLY A 247 -12.12 24.37 -6.54
N LYS A 248 -11.26 23.43 -6.97
CA LYS A 248 -11.39 22.00 -6.67
C LYS A 248 -10.05 21.44 -6.20
N PRO A 249 -9.93 20.97 -4.93
CA PRO A 249 -8.65 20.51 -4.40
C PRO A 249 -8.18 19.25 -5.12
N LEU A 250 -6.86 19.04 -5.20
CA LEU A 250 -6.24 17.86 -5.82
C LEU A 250 -6.77 16.54 -5.24
N SER A 251 -7.10 16.52 -3.95
CA SER A 251 -7.75 15.38 -3.28
C SER A 251 -9.09 14.99 -3.90
N ALA A 252 -9.78 15.89 -4.60
CA ALA A 252 -11.08 15.64 -5.21
C ALA A 252 -11.01 15.45 -6.73
N TRP A 253 -9.84 15.56 -7.35
CA TRP A 253 -9.69 15.44 -8.80
C TRP A 253 -10.07 14.03 -9.28
N THR A 254 -10.87 14.00 -10.34
CA THR A 254 -11.20 12.80 -11.10
C THR A 254 -10.37 12.76 -12.38
N TRP A 255 -10.46 11.68 -13.14
CA TRP A 255 -9.85 11.59 -14.47
C TRP A 255 -10.26 12.72 -15.41
N ASP A 256 -11.53 13.11 -15.42
CA ASP A 256 -11.98 14.19 -16.29
C ASP A 256 -11.35 15.54 -15.90
N ASP A 257 -11.12 15.76 -14.60
CA ASP A 257 -10.37 16.94 -14.14
C ASP A 257 -8.92 16.87 -14.61
N ALA A 258 -8.27 15.71 -14.47
CA ALA A 258 -6.89 15.51 -14.92
C ALA A 258 -6.75 15.69 -16.44
N VAL A 259 -7.70 15.18 -17.24
CA VAL A 259 -7.74 15.38 -18.70
C VAL A 259 -7.83 16.87 -19.03
N ARG A 260 -8.73 17.61 -18.37
CA ARG A 260 -8.85 19.07 -18.57
C ARG A 260 -7.63 19.85 -18.11
N ALA A 261 -6.99 19.41 -17.03
CA ALA A 261 -5.86 20.09 -16.41
C ALA A 261 -4.53 19.78 -17.10
N LEU A 262 -4.41 18.66 -17.84
CA LEU A 262 -3.15 18.23 -18.45
C LEU A 262 -2.48 19.31 -19.31
N PRO A 263 -3.16 19.99 -20.26
CA PRO A 263 -2.53 21.04 -21.05
C PRO A 263 -2.06 22.24 -20.21
N LEU A 264 -2.78 22.54 -19.11
CA LEU A 264 -2.42 23.61 -18.20
C LEU A 264 -1.18 23.25 -17.37
N ALA A 265 -1.09 22.00 -16.92
CA ALA A 265 0.06 21.48 -16.19
C ALA A 265 1.31 21.45 -17.08
N GLN A 266 1.17 21.02 -18.33
CA GLN A 266 2.26 21.02 -19.32
C GLN A 266 2.79 22.43 -19.62
N ALA A 267 1.94 23.45 -19.57
CA ALA A 267 2.35 24.83 -19.82
C ALA A 267 3.23 25.44 -18.71
N VAL A 268 3.21 24.88 -17.50
CA VAL A 268 3.91 25.41 -16.32
C VAL A 268 5.02 24.49 -15.80
N ALA A 269 5.16 23.29 -16.36
CA ALA A 269 6.11 22.28 -15.92
C ALA A 269 7.23 22.06 -16.94
N PRO A 270 8.41 21.54 -16.52
CA PRO A 270 9.42 21.07 -17.45
C PRO A 270 8.87 20.04 -18.44
N GLU A 271 9.41 20.05 -19.66
CA GLU A 271 9.04 19.10 -20.71
C GLU A 271 9.19 17.66 -20.21
N GLY A 272 8.21 16.81 -20.52
CA GLY A 272 8.18 15.41 -20.12
C GLY A 272 7.78 15.15 -18.67
N MET A 273 7.53 16.18 -17.85
CA MET A 273 7.07 15.97 -16.45
C MET A 273 5.64 15.44 -16.36
N PHE A 274 4.75 15.92 -17.23
CA PHE A 274 3.35 15.49 -17.32
C PHE A 274 3.06 15.10 -18.77
N VAL A 275 2.93 13.80 -19.04
CA VAL A 275 2.75 13.28 -20.41
C VAL A 275 1.35 12.73 -20.65
N TRP A 276 0.65 12.33 -19.59
CA TRP A 276 -0.71 11.81 -19.67
C TRP A 276 -1.52 12.16 -18.41
N PRO A 277 -2.88 12.04 -18.43
CA PRO A 277 -3.71 12.44 -17.29
C PRO A 277 -3.39 11.70 -15.99
N GLY A 278 -2.88 10.47 -16.07
CA GLY A 278 -2.51 9.67 -14.91
C GLY A 278 -1.41 10.31 -14.05
N ASP A 279 -0.53 11.14 -14.63
CA ASP A 279 0.53 11.83 -13.87
C ASP A 279 -0.01 12.91 -12.93
N LEU A 280 -1.23 13.41 -13.19
CA LEU A 280 -1.87 14.45 -12.39
C LEU A 280 -2.68 13.88 -11.22
N LEU A 281 -2.85 12.55 -11.18
CA LEU A 281 -3.67 11.86 -10.20
C LEU A 281 -2.79 11.10 -9.21
N ALA A 282 -3.27 11.03 -7.97
CA ALA A 282 -2.81 9.99 -7.08
C ALA A 282 -3.27 8.63 -7.60
N ASN A 283 -2.38 7.64 -7.50
CA ASN A 283 -2.68 6.28 -7.90
C ASN A 283 -2.68 5.32 -6.70
N ALA A 284 -3.62 4.38 -6.72
CA ALA A 284 -3.79 3.34 -5.71
C ALA A 284 -2.60 2.37 -5.62
N ALA A 285 -1.73 2.37 -6.63
CA ALA A 285 -0.58 1.48 -6.70
C ALA A 285 0.63 2.01 -5.93
N ALA A 286 0.79 3.32 -5.73
CA ALA A 286 2.02 3.90 -5.21
C ALA A 286 1.90 5.24 -4.44
N SER A 287 0.76 5.94 -4.46
CA SER A 287 0.68 7.32 -3.93
C SER A 287 0.39 7.47 -2.44
N LEU A 288 0.13 6.37 -1.72
CA LEU A 288 -0.14 6.46 -0.28
C LEU A 288 1.04 7.09 0.45
N ARG A 289 0.68 7.96 1.39
CA ARG A 289 1.59 8.63 2.31
C ARG A 289 1.06 8.54 3.71
N GLY A 290 1.96 8.67 4.67
CA GLY A 290 1.58 8.95 6.03
C GLY A 290 2.69 8.62 7.00
N PRO A 291 2.44 8.86 8.28
CA PRO A 291 3.36 8.48 9.33
C PRO A 291 3.27 6.97 9.60
N VAL A 292 4.35 6.40 10.15
CA VAL A 292 4.47 4.94 10.36
C VAL A 292 3.33 4.36 11.22
N GLN A 293 2.87 5.12 12.21
CA GLN A 293 1.80 4.67 13.10
C GLN A 293 0.45 4.54 12.40
N ASP A 294 0.20 5.31 11.34
CA ASP A 294 -1.07 5.21 10.60
C ASP A 294 -1.10 3.90 9.81
N TYR A 295 0.00 3.55 9.15
CA TYR A 295 0.11 2.25 8.50
C TYR A 295 0.04 1.10 9.51
N ALA A 296 0.65 1.26 10.68
CA ALA A 296 0.54 0.28 11.76
C ALA A 296 -0.90 0.13 12.27
N ARG A 297 -1.68 1.21 12.38
CA ARG A 297 -3.13 1.13 12.67
C ARG A 297 -3.86 0.34 11.60
N PHE A 298 -3.58 0.57 10.31
CA PHE A 298 -4.15 -0.25 9.23
C PHE A 298 -3.83 -1.75 9.42
N ILE A 299 -2.58 -2.10 9.69
CA ILE A 299 -2.19 -3.50 9.96
C ILE A 299 -2.96 -4.06 11.16
N ALA A 300 -3.08 -3.29 12.24
CA ALA A 300 -3.82 -3.66 13.45
C ALA A 300 -5.31 -3.95 13.17
N HIS A 301 -5.93 -3.24 12.22
CA HIS A 301 -7.32 -3.47 11.78
C HIS A 301 -7.49 -4.72 10.90
N VAL A 302 -6.44 -5.11 10.16
CA VAL A 302 -6.43 -6.33 9.32
C VAL A 302 -6.22 -7.59 10.16
N MET A 303 -5.61 -7.47 11.35
CA MET A 303 -5.45 -8.58 12.29
C MET A 303 -6.79 -9.13 12.80
N ARG A 304 -6.77 -10.35 13.33
CA ARG A 304 -7.94 -10.98 13.93
C ARG A 304 -8.40 -10.17 15.14
N ARG A 305 -9.70 -9.93 15.23
CA ARG A 305 -10.38 -9.28 16.35
C ARG A 305 -11.64 -10.06 16.71
N GLU A 306 -12.05 -10.02 17.97
CA GLU A 306 -13.26 -10.70 18.43
C GLU A 306 -14.53 -10.02 17.93
N THR A 307 -14.51 -8.69 17.89
CA THR A 307 -15.60 -7.86 17.38
C THR A 307 -15.04 -6.89 16.34
N ARG A 308 -15.67 -6.84 15.17
CA ARG A 308 -15.35 -5.87 14.11
C ARG A 308 -16.37 -4.72 14.13
N GLN A 309 -15.91 -3.53 13.77
CA GLN A 309 -16.74 -2.33 13.67
C GLN A 309 -17.53 -2.34 12.34
N GLU A 310 -18.66 -1.64 12.28
CA GLU A 310 -19.55 -1.64 11.11
C GLU A 310 -18.89 -1.16 9.81
N TRP A 311 -17.89 -0.27 9.92
CA TRP A 311 -17.16 0.21 8.75
C TRP A 311 -16.09 -0.78 8.28
N GLU A 312 -15.70 -1.77 9.08
CA GLU A 312 -14.67 -2.74 8.69
C GLU A 312 -15.23 -3.78 7.71
N ILE A 313 -14.35 -4.39 6.90
CA ILE A 313 -14.74 -5.57 6.11
C ILE A 313 -15.25 -6.68 7.04
N ALA A 314 -16.17 -7.49 6.54
CA ALA A 314 -16.70 -8.65 7.24
C ALA A 314 -15.58 -9.63 7.60
N GLU A 315 -15.73 -10.35 8.71
CA GLU A 315 -14.72 -11.33 9.15
C GLU A 315 -14.47 -12.42 8.10
N ALA A 316 -15.52 -12.87 7.39
CA ALA A 316 -15.38 -13.83 6.29
C ALA A 316 -14.52 -13.26 5.15
N THR A 317 -14.72 -11.98 4.80
CA THR A 317 -13.96 -11.27 3.76
C THR A 317 -12.51 -11.07 4.18
N ARG A 318 -12.25 -10.72 5.45
CA ARG A 318 -10.90 -10.65 6.02
C ARG A 318 -10.18 -12.00 5.97
N GLN A 319 -10.87 -13.09 6.33
CA GLN A 319 -10.31 -14.44 6.25
C GLN A 319 -9.98 -14.82 4.81
N ALA A 320 -10.86 -14.53 3.86
CA ALA A 320 -10.60 -14.77 2.44
C ALA A 320 -9.43 -13.93 1.91
N MET A 321 -9.30 -12.66 2.32
CA MET A 321 -8.21 -11.76 1.96
C MET A 321 -6.84 -12.32 2.39
N LEU A 322 -6.76 -12.98 3.56
CA LEU A 322 -5.52 -13.53 4.10
C LEU A 322 -5.29 -14.99 3.74
N ALA A 323 -6.30 -15.68 3.21
CA ALA A 323 -6.16 -17.05 2.74
C ALA A 323 -5.30 -17.08 1.47
N PRO A 324 -4.31 -17.98 1.36
CA PRO A 324 -3.52 -18.13 0.15
C PRO A 324 -4.42 -18.35 -1.09
N GLN A 325 -4.39 -17.40 -2.02
CA GLN A 325 -5.21 -17.43 -3.25
C GLN A 325 -4.49 -18.07 -4.43
N LEU A 326 -3.17 -18.22 -4.34
CA LEU A 326 -2.30 -18.64 -5.43
C LEU A 326 -1.29 -19.64 -4.90
N ALA A 327 -1.09 -20.74 -5.64
CA ALA A 327 -0.01 -21.66 -5.37
C ALA A 327 1.29 -21.05 -5.91
N VAL A 328 2.11 -20.48 -5.04
CA VAL A 328 3.49 -20.12 -5.38
C VAL A 328 4.26 -21.43 -5.48
N ARG A 329 4.56 -21.88 -6.71
CA ARG A 329 5.45 -23.02 -6.88
C ARG A 329 6.86 -22.58 -6.45
N PRO A 330 7.53 -23.31 -5.55
CA PRO A 330 8.84 -22.97 -5.03
C PRO A 330 9.92 -22.95 -6.13
#